data_AF-K4L262-F1
#
_entry.id   AF-K4L262-F1
#
_cell.length_a   1.000
_cell.length_b   1.000
_cell.length_c   1.000
_cell.angle_alpha   90.00
_cell.angle_beta   90.00
_cell.angle_gamma   90.00
#
_symmetry.space_group_name_H-M   'P 1'
#
loop_
_entity.id
_entity.type
_entity.pdbx_description
1 polymer ?
#
loop_
_entity_poly.entity_id
_entity_poly.type
_entity_poly.pdbx_seq_one_letter_code
_entity_poly.pdbx_strand_id
1 'polypeptide(L)'
;MDNNELQTVYIEKLNKDILPKLDFKKLHESYNSSDKQYAKEVLKSLHDAFIQVYQTDYLTDREFEFVLVPAVIKAQKTGDVSIGIVTLDIGSSSEHWGTIFFTDKGLIDDQNESFTKAEREYIDTNFIPYDYWYTIDIERDHHVDFENVPEEICEMLNYCRPSENDLQMNGPEI
;
A
#
# COMPACT_ATOMS: atom_id res chain seq x y z
N MET A 1 -19.92 -8.78 6.32
CA MET A 1 -18.91 -8.47 7.33
C MET A 1 -18.93 -6.97 7.50
N ASP A 2 -18.88 -6.49 8.74
CA ASP A 2 -18.64 -5.07 8.95
C ASP A 2 -17.18 -4.71 8.64
N ASN A 3 -16.87 -3.41 8.58
CA ASN A 3 -15.53 -2.93 8.21
C ASN A 3 -14.41 -3.49 9.13
N ASN A 4 -14.69 -3.67 10.42
CA ASN A 4 -13.71 -4.17 11.39
C ASN A 4 -13.42 -5.67 11.18
N GLU A 5 -14.45 -6.45 10.85
CA GLU A 5 -14.28 -7.86 10.46
C GLU A 5 -13.45 -7.98 9.17
N LEU A 6 -13.74 -7.18 8.14
CA LEU A 6 -12.97 -7.17 6.89
C LEU A 6 -11.51 -6.81 7.13
N GLN A 7 -11.25 -5.80 7.94
CA GLN A 7 -9.90 -5.39 8.29
C GLN A 7 -9.13 -6.51 9.01
N THR A 8 -9.78 -7.21 9.94
CA THR A 8 -9.19 -8.35 10.65
C THR A 8 -8.82 -9.47 9.68
N VAL A 9 -9.74 -9.85 8.79
CA VAL A 9 -9.50 -10.89 7.77
C VAL A 9 -8.37 -10.48 6.82
N TYR A 10 -8.30 -9.20 6.46
CA TYR A 10 -7.22 -8.68 5.62
C TYR A 10 -5.86 -8.80 6.31
N ILE A 11 -5.74 -8.38 7.58
CA ILE A 11 -4.50 -8.51 8.36
C ILE A 11 -4.09 -9.98 8.49
N GLU A 12 -5.03 -10.89 8.77
CA GLU A 12 -4.76 -12.33 8.82
C GLU A 12 -4.25 -12.87 7.48
N LYS A 13 -4.85 -12.43 6.37
CA LYS A 13 -4.44 -12.82 5.02
C LYS A 13 -3.01 -12.34 4.72
N LEU A 14 -2.69 -11.09 5.04
CA LEU A 14 -1.33 -10.56 4.88
C LEU A 14 -0.30 -11.39 5.66
N ASN A 15 -0.58 -11.63 6.94
CA ASN A 15 0.31 -12.36 7.86
C ASN A 15 0.50 -13.83 7.48
N LYS A 16 -0.51 -14.46 6.89
CA LYS A 16 -0.47 -15.88 6.53
C LYS A 16 0.07 -16.13 5.12
N ASP A 17 -0.38 -15.33 4.16
CA ASP A 17 -0.21 -15.65 2.74
C ASP A 17 0.90 -14.85 2.07
N ILE A 18 1.22 -13.65 2.56
CA ILE A 18 2.12 -12.70 1.88
C ILE A 18 3.40 -12.50 2.67
N LEU A 19 3.31 -11.93 3.87
CA LEU A 19 4.46 -11.47 4.66
C LEU A 19 5.51 -12.58 4.90
N PRO A 20 5.16 -13.85 5.20
CA PRO A 20 6.15 -14.91 5.41
C PRO A 20 6.98 -15.27 4.17
N LYS A 21 6.54 -14.85 2.97
CA LYS A 21 7.20 -15.14 1.69
C LYS A 21 8.08 -13.98 1.21
N LEU A 22 8.05 -12.85 1.89
CA LEU A 22 8.80 -11.66 1.47
C LEU A 22 10.26 -11.74 1.87
N ASP A 23 11.14 -11.58 0.89
CA ASP A 23 12.52 -11.17 1.10
C ASP A 23 12.59 -9.63 1.17
N PHE A 24 12.66 -9.08 2.38
CA PHE A 24 12.71 -7.63 2.62
C PHE A 24 13.97 -6.96 2.07
N LYS A 25 15.10 -7.68 2.03
CA LYS A 25 16.34 -7.13 1.49
C LYS A 25 16.25 -7.02 -0.02
N LYS A 26 15.79 -8.08 -0.69
CA LYS A 26 15.51 -8.05 -2.13
C LYS A 26 14.47 -7.00 -2.49
N LEU A 27 13.47 -6.80 -1.62
CA LEU A 27 12.44 -5.79 -1.81
C LEU A 27 13.05 -4.38 -1.80
N HIS A 28 13.87 -4.08 -0.78
CA HIS A 28 14.59 -2.81 -0.69
C HIS A 28 15.56 -2.57 -1.85
N GLU A 29 16.27 -3.61 -2.30
CA GLU A 29 17.15 -3.54 -3.48
C GLU A 29 16.36 -3.26 -4.77
N SER A 30 15.17 -3.85 -4.92
CA SER A 30 14.32 -3.67 -6.10
C SER A 30 13.89 -2.22 -6.28
N TYR A 31 13.48 -1.53 -5.20
CA TYR A 31 13.12 -0.10 -5.27
C TYR A 31 14.25 0.78 -5.78
N ASN A 32 15.45 0.52 -5.28
CA ASN A 32 16.65 1.32 -5.51
C ASN A 32 17.40 0.93 -6.79
N SER A 33 16.80 0.07 -7.61
CA SER A 33 17.36 -0.36 -8.89
C SER A 33 16.48 0.08 -10.06
N SER A 34 17.01 -0.13 -11.27
CA SER A 34 16.21 0.00 -12.50
C SER A 34 15.18 -1.13 -12.65
N ASP A 35 15.43 -2.29 -12.04
CA ASP A 35 14.51 -3.43 -12.03
C ASP A 35 13.61 -3.42 -10.78
N LYS A 36 12.43 -2.83 -10.96
CA LYS A 36 11.39 -2.75 -9.93
C LYS A 36 10.43 -3.95 -9.95
N GLN A 37 10.72 -5.03 -10.70
CA GLN A 37 9.76 -6.12 -10.92
C GLN A 37 9.32 -6.78 -9.61
N TYR A 38 10.27 -7.10 -8.72
CA TYR A 38 9.93 -7.74 -7.45
C TYR A 38 9.10 -6.81 -6.55
N ALA A 39 9.42 -5.51 -6.51
CA ALA A 39 8.60 -4.52 -5.83
C ALA A 39 7.17 -4.46 -6.38
N LYS A 40 7.01 -4.42 -7.70
CA LYS A 40 5.69 -4.41 -8.36
C LYS A 40 4.87 -5.67 -8.02
N GLU A 41 5.49 -6.84 -8.03
CA GLU A 41 4.84 -8.11 -7.65
C GLU A 41 4.40 -8.14 -6.19
N VAL A 42 5.20 -7.59 -5.28
CA VAL A 42 4.83 -7.46 -3.86
C VAL A 42 3.67 -6.49 -3.70
N LEU A 43 3.72 -5.30 -4.32
CA LEU A 43 2.63 -4.31 -4.24
C LEU A 43 1.33 -4.90 -4.79
N LYS A 44 1.40 -5.58 -5.95
CA LYS A 44 0.26 -6.28 -6.55
C LYS A 44 -0.28 -7.37 -5.63
N SER A 45 0.57 -8.14 -4.96
CA SER A 45 0.11 -9.18 -4.03
C SER A 45 -0.68 -8.59 -2.85
N LEU A 46 -0.24 -7.43 -2.31
CA LEU A 46 -0.97 -6.71 -1.27
C LEU A 46 -2.32 -6.19 -1.80
N HIS A 47 -2.31 -5.59 -2.99
CA HIS A 47 -3.52 -5.13 -3.67
C HIS A 47 -4.51 -6.27 -3.93
N ASP A 48 -4.08 -7.37 -4.55
CA ASP A 48 -4.94 -8.52 -4.86
C ASP A 48 -5.51 -9.16 -3.58
N ALA A 49 -4.76 -9.15 -2.47
CA ALA A 49 -5.28 -9.59 -1.18
C ALA A 49 -6.36 -8.65 -0.62
N PHE A 50 -6.22 -7.34 -0.83
CA PHE A 50 -7.25 -6.37 -0.49
C PHE A 50 -8.53 -6.66 -1.29
N ILE A 51 -8.43 -6.78 -2.62
CA ILE A 51 -9.59 -7.09 -3.48
C ILE A 51 -10.26 -8.41 -3.08
N GLN A 52 -9.49 -9.44 -2.75
CA GLN A 52 -10.04 -10.72 -2.30
C GLN A 52 -10.83 -10.63 -0.99
N VAL A 53 -10.51 -9.68 -0.10
CA VAL A 53 -11.20 -9.54 1.19
C VAL A 53 -12.35 -8.55 1.09
N TYR A 54 -12.08 -7.35 0.57
CA TYR A 54 -13.05 -6.26 0.48
C TYR A 54 -13.99 -6.38 -0.72
N GLN A 55 -13.66 -7.23 -1.70
CA GLN A 55 -14.46 -7.44 -2.92
C GLN A 55 -14.66 -6.17 -3.76
N THR A 56 -13.78 -5.18 -3.58
CA THR A 56 -13.80 -3.88 -4.29
C THR A 56 -12.39 -3.29 -4.33
N ASP A 57 -12.09 -2.54 -5.38
CA ASP A 57 -10.95 -1.62 -5.53
C ASP A 57 -11.35 -0.16 -5.37
N TYR A 58 -12.61 0.11 -4.99
CA TYR A 58 -13.19 1.45 -4.81
C TYR A 58 -13.86 1.58 -3.44
N LEU A 59 -13.46 2.58 -2.65
CA LEU A 59 -13.97 2.83 -1.29
C LEU A 59 -14.81 4.12 -1.21
N THR A 60 -15.88 4.08 -0.41
CA THR A 60 -16.75 5.23 -0.11
C THR A 60 -16.88 5.45 1.40
N ASP A 61 -17.05 6.72 1.79
CA ASP A 61 -17.27 7.16 3.18
C ASP A 61 -18.58 6.66 3.81
N ARG A 62 -19.47 6.07 3.00
CA ARG A 62 -20.74 5.48 3.45
C ARG A 62 -20.60 4.04 3.92
N GLU A 63 -19.58 3.35 3.41
CA GLU A 63 -19.39 1.91 3.59
C GLU A 63 -18.20 1.60 4.49
N PHE A 64 -17.21 2.49 4.53
CA PHE A 64 -15.94 2.28 5.22
C PHE A 64 -15.60 3.45 6.15
N GLU A 65 -14.94 3.13 7.27
CA GLU A 65 -14.44 4.11 8.24
C GLU A 65 -12.91 4.03 8.26
N PHE A 66 -12.32 3.15 9.08
CA PHE A 66 -10.87 2.89 9.06
C PHE A 66 -10.49 1.76 8.12
N VAL A 67 -9.57 2.00 7.19
CA VAL A 67 -9.12 0.98 6.23
C VAL A 67 -7.60 0.99 6.09
N LEU A 68 -7.02 -0.20 6.02
CA LEU A 68 -5.60 -0.40 5.68
C LEU A 68 -5.48 -0.62 4.18
N VAL A 69 -4.82 0.30 3.47
CA VAL A 69 -4.64 0.21 2.01
C VAL A 69 -3.15 0.08 1.64
N PRO A 70 -2.80 -0.77 0.65
CA PRO A 70 -1.43 -0.84 0.13
C PRO A 70 -1.06 0.47 -0.56
N ALA A 71 0.16 0.95 -0.31
CA ALA A 71 0.67 2.19 -0.86
C ALA A 71 2.15 2.13 -1.23
N VAL A 72 2.54 3.00 -2.15
CA VAL A 72 3.93 3.33 -2.41
C VAL A 72 4.26 4.60 -1.63
N ILE A 73 5.40 4.61 -0.95
CA ILE A 73 5.89 5.69 -0.12
C ILE A 73 7.17 6.23 -0.75
N LYS A 74 7.29 7.55 -0.85
CA LYS A 74 8.50 8.21 -1.32
C LYS A 74 9.00 9.20 -0.28
N ALA A 75 10.17 8.94 0.27
CA ALA A 75 10.83 9.85 1.20
C ALA A 75 11.21 11.16 0.49
N GLN A 76 10.77 12.31 0.99
CA GLN A 76 11.08 13.59 0.37
C GLN A 76 12.56 13.98 0.55
N LYS A 77 13.19 13.53 1.65
CA LYS A 77 14.59 13.85 1.96
C LYS A 77 15.59 13.04 1.14
N THR A 78 15.39 11.73 1.06
CA THR A 78 16.36 10.82 0.41
C THR A 78 15.96 10.51 -1.02
N GLY A 79 14.67 10.64 -1.37
CA GLY A 79 14.11 10.17 -2.63
C GLY A 79 13.84 8.66 -2.63
N ASP A 80 14.15 7.96 -1.53
CA ASP A 80 13.98 6.52 -1.43
C ASP A 80 12.50 6.14 -1.56
N VAL A 81 12.26 5.09 -2.33
CA VAL A 81 10.93 4.52 -2.54
C VAL A 81 10.80 3.26 -1.69
N SER A 82 9.64 3.08 -1.08
CA SER A 82 9.25 1.84 -0.40
C SER A 82 7.78 1.52 -0.63
N ILE A 83 7.37 0.31 -0.29
CA ILE A 83 5.96 -0.06 -0.18
C ILE A 83 5.59 0.00 1.31
N GLY A 84 4.34 0.33 1.57
CA GLY A 84 3.77 0.24 2.90
C GLY A 84 2.29 -0.07 2.87
N ILE A 85 1.73 -0.11 4.07
CA ILE A 85 0.29 -0.13 4.29
C ILE A 85 -0.03 1.14 5.07
N VAL A 86 -0.92 1.96 4.54
CA VAL A 86 -1.38 3.19 5.20
C VAL A 86 -2.76 2.96 5.79
N THR A 87 -2.95 3.45 7.00
CA THR A 87 -4.26 3.46 7.68
C THR A 87 -4.92 4.79 7.39
N LEU A 88 -6.10 4.74 6.78
CA LEU A 88 -6.90 5.91 6.41
C LEU A 88 -8.24 5.89 7.13
N ASP A 89 -8.69 7.06 7.59
CA ASP A 89 -10.07 7.30 8.01
C ASP A 89 -10.87 7.86 6.82
N ILE A 90 -11.55 6.96 6.12
CA ILE A 90 -12.37 7.25 4.93
C ILE A 90 -13.51 8.21 5.29
N GLY A 91 -14.09 8.09 6.49
CA GLY A 91 -15.15 8.97 6.97
C GLY A 91 -14.68 10.41 7.23
N SER A 92 -13.39 10.59 7.51
CA SER A 92 -12.72 11.89 7.68
C SER A 92 -11.97 12.32 6.41
N SER A 93 -12.58 12.15 5.23
CA SER A 93 -11.96 12.51 3.94
C SER A 93 -10.62 11.79 3.67
N SER A 94 -10.50 10.54 4.10
CA SER A 94 -9.28 9.73 3.98
C SER A 94 -8.09 10.29 4.75
N GLU A 95 -8.33 10.81 5.97
CA GLU A 95 -7.27 11.33 6.84
C GLU A 95 -6.25 10.23 7.16
N HIS A 96 -4.97 10.57 7.06
CA HIS A 96 -3.87 9.65 7.36
C HIS A 96 -3.71 9.45 8.87
N TRP A 97 -3.74 8.19 9.31
CA TRP A 97 -3.62 7.82 10.72
C TRP A 97 -2.34 7.08 11.07
N GLY A 98 -1.72 6.40 10.11
CA GLY A 98 -0.53 5.62 10.37
C GLY A 98 0.01 4.90 9.15
N THR A 99 1.25 4.43 9.28
CA THR A 99 1.96 3.74 8.21
C THR A 99 2.78 2.57 8.74
N ILE A 100 2.61 1.42 8.08
CA ILE A 100 3.49 0.26 8.21
C ILE A 100 4.47 0.29 7.03
N PHE A 101 5.74 0.58 7.32
CA PHE A 101 6.82 0.67 6.34
C PHE A 101 7.44 -0.70 6.08
N PHE A 102 7.65 -1.05 4.80
CA PHE A 102 8.38 -2.25 4.41
C PHE A 102 9.83 -1.86 4.15
N THR A 103 10.69 -2.13 5.13
CA THR A 103 12.09 -1.67 5.16
C THR A 103 13.05 -2.83 4.96
N ASP A 104 14.34 -2.54 4.77
CA ASP A 104 15.41 -3.54 4.74
C ASP A 104 15.56 -4.31 6.05
N LYS A 105 15.00 -3.77 7.15
CA LYS A 105 14.97 -4.38 8.49
C LYS A 105 13.68 -5.15 8.78
N GLY A 106 12.76 -5.23 7.82
CA GLY A 106 11.43 -5.81 7.99
C GLY A 106 10.33 -4.74 8.09
N LEU A 107 9.21 -5.11 8.70
CA LEU A 107 8.08 -4.22 8.90
C LEU A 107 8.31 -3.32 10.10
N ILE A 108 8.07 -2.02 9.92
CA ILE A 108 8.08 -1.04 11.01
C ILE A 108 6.73 -0.32 10.99
N ASP A 109 5.95 -0.47 12.05
CA ASP A 109 4.66 0.18 12.24
C ASP A 109 4.82 1.42 13.12
N ASP A 110 4.54 2.60 12.56
CA ASP A 110 4.75 3.88 13.25
C ASP A 110 3.73 4.18 14.36
N GLN A 111 2.64 3.40 14.43
CA GLN A 111 1.64 3.45 15.49
C GLN A 111 1.81 2.35 16.54
N ASN A 112 2.76 1.44 16.37
CA ASN A 112 2.95 0.34 17.31
C ASN A 112 3.38 0.86 18.69
N GLU A 113 2.74 0.40 19.77
CA GLU A 113 3.11 0.80 21.14
C GLU A 113 4.54 0.36 21.52
N SER A 114 5.04 -0.70 20.86
CA SER A 114 6.41 -1.20 21.00
C SER A 114 7.40 -0.55 20.04
N PHE A 115 6.98 0.48 19.29
CA PHE A 115 7.82 1.21 18.33
C PHE A 115 9.06 1.77 19.03
N THR A 116 10.20 1.11 18.82
CA THR A 116 11.40 1.37 19.59
C THR A 116 12.01 2.71 19.19
N LYS A 117 12.83 3.29 20.09
CA LYS A 117 13.55 4.53 19.78
C LYS A 117 14.42 4.40 18.53
N ALA A 118 15.03 3.23 18.31
CA ALA A 118 15.90 2.98 17.16
C ALA A 118 15.11 2.89 15.85
N GLU A 119 13.93 2.27 15.87
CA GLU A 119 13.04 2.23 14.70
C GLU A 119 12.48 3.62 14.39
N ARG A 120 12.08 4.38 15.42
CA ARG A 120 11.63 5.77 15.26
C ARG A 120 12.71 6.65 14.64
N GLU A 121 13.92 6.61 15.19
CA GLU A 121 15.05 7.36 14.64
C GLU A 121 15.34 6.96 13.18
N TYR A 122 15.21 5.67 12.85
CA TYR A 122 15.35 5.19 11.48
C TYR A 122 14.26 5.74 10.55
N ILE A 123 12.97 5.70 10.94
CA ILE A 123 11.87 6.25 10.12
C ILE A 123 11.99 7.78 9.98
N ASP A 124 12.26 8.50 11.07
CA ASP A 124 12.40 9.96 11.08
C ASP A 124 13.55 10.45 10.18
N THR A 125 14.64 9.67 10.13
CA THR A 125 15.83 9.99 9.34
C THR A 125 15.64 9.68 7.87
N ASN A 126 15.05 8.52 7.54
CA ASN A 126 15.05 8.00 6.17
C ASN A 126 13.74 8.27 5.42
N PHE A 127 12.60 8.37 6.11
CA PHE A 127 11.29 8.49 5.47
C PHE A 127 10.57 9.80 5.77
N ILE A 128 10.71 10.41 6.96
CA ILE A 128 9.95 11.62 7.30
C ILE A 128 10.64 12.90 6.80
N PRO A 129 9.93 13.83 6.12
CA PRO A 129 8.58 13.69 5.56
C PRO A 129 8.57 12.83 4.28
N TYR A 130 7.45 12.18 4.02
CA TYR A 130 7.22 11.37 2.83
C TYR A 130 5.93 11.77 2.13
N ASP A 131 5.89 11.51 0.83
CA ASP A 131 4.67 11.43 0.04
C ASP A 131 4.23 9.96 -0.06
N TYR A 132 2.94 9.71 -0.28
CA TYR A 132 2.43 8.35 -0.48
C TYR A 132 1.30 8.33 -1.51
N TRP A 133 1.19 7.22 -2.22
CA TRP A 133 0.11 6.95 -3.18
C TRP A 133 -0.38 5.52 -3.01
N TYR A 134 -1.66 5.37 -2.70
CA TYR A 134 -2.28 4.07 -2.49
C TYR A 134 -2.77 3.44 -3.81
N THR A 135 -3.00 2.12 -3.77
CA THR A 135 -3.39 1.32 -4.94
C THR A 135 -4.91 1.22 -5.16
N ILE A 136 -5.71 1.66 -4.18
CA ILE A 136 -7.18 1.53 -4.14
C ILE A 136 -7.80 2.89 -4.44
N ASP A 137 -8.84 2.98 -5.27
CA ASP A 137 -9.50 4.26 -5.54
C ASP A 137 -10.40 4.64 -4.34
N ILE A 138 -10.34 5.89 -3.88
CA ILE A 138 -11.11 6.35 -2.72
C ILE A 138 -11.92 7.59 -3.11
N GLU A 139 -13.23 7.55 -2.83
CA GLU A 139 -14.12 8.66 -3.12
C GLU A 139 -13.72 9.92 -2.34
N ARG A 140 -13.49 11.03 -3.06
CA ARG A 140 -13.26 12.38 -2.50
C ARG A 140 -12.06 12.52 -1.57
N ASP A 141 -11.01 11.71 -1.76
CA ASP A 141 -9.75 12.03 -1.13
C ASP A 141 -9.16 13.32 -1.74
N HIS A 142 -8.77 14.24 -0.88
CA HIS A 142 -8.14 15.51 -1.24
C HIS A 142 -6.74 15.66 -0.66
N HIS A 143 -6.23 14.64 0.04
CA HIS A 143 -4.92 14.63 0.68
C HIS A 143 -3.81 14.15 -0.25
N VAL A 144 -4.12 13.19 -1.13
CA VAL A 144 -3.14 12.62 -2.06
C VAL A 144 -3.26 13.26 -3.44
N ASP A 145 -2.15 13.82 -3.93
CA ASP A 145 -2.06 14.38 -5.27
C ASP A 145 -1.77 13.28 -6.30
N PHE A 146 -2.84 12.72 -6.87
CA PHE A 146 -2.76 11.78 -7.99
C PHE A 146 -2.57 12.46 -9.35
N GLU A 147 -2.59 13.79 -9.45
CA GLU A 147 -2.33 14.51 -10.70
C GLU A 147 -0.81 14.65 -10.95
N ASN A 148 -0.01 14.69 -9.89
CA ASN A 148 1.44 14.89 -9.95
C ASN A 148 2.26 13.68 -9.44
N VAL A 149 1.79 12.47 -9.73
CA VAL A 149 2.51 11.23 -9.36
C VAL A 149 3.81 11.12 -10.17
N PRO A 150 4.97 10.88 -9.53
CA PRO A 150 6.21 10.61 -10.26
C PRO A 150 6.07 9.39 -11.18
N GLU A 151 6.67 9.44 -12.38
CA GLU A 151 6.53 8.40 -13.42
C GLU A 151 6.81 6.98 -12.90
N GLU A 152 7.88 6.82 -12.11
CA GLU A 152 8.26 5.53 -11.51
C GLU A 152 7.19 4.97 -10.57
N ILE A 153 6.46 5.84 -9.85
CA ILE A 153 5.40 5.46 -8.93
C ILE A 153 4.14 5.14 -9.71
N CYS A 154 3.83 5.94 -10.74
CA CYS A 154 2.72 5.69 -11.66
C CYS A 154 2.84 4.30 -12.31
N GLU A 155 4.04 3.91 -12.72
CA GLU A 155 4.31 2.57 -13.27
C GLU A 155 4.00 1.45 -12.25
N MET A 156 4.35 1.64 -10.98
CA MET A 156 4.05 0.67 -9.92
C MET A 156 2.55 0.57 -9.62
N LEU A 157 1.85 1.71 -9.56
CA LEU A 157 0.40 1.74 -9.33
C LEU A 157 -0.36 1.09 -10.49
N ASN A 158 0.03 1.41 -11.74
CA ASN A 158 -0.59 0.84 -12.93
C ASN A 158 -0.37 -0.67 -13.06
N TYR A 159 0.73 -1.21 -12.52
CA TYR A 159 0.96 -2.65 -12.49
C TYR A 159 -0.06 -3.39 -11.62
N CYS A 160 -0.63 -2.73 -10.60
CA CYS A 160 -1.61 -3.34 -9.71
C CYS A 160 -3.00 -3.38 -10.33
N ARG A 161 -3.36 -2.32 -11.07
CA ARG A 161 -4.64 -2.17 -11.73
C ARG A 161 -4.74 -3.13 -12.92
N PRO A 162 -5.89 -3.79 -13.14
CA PRO A 162 -6.08 -4.63 -14.31
C PRO A 162 -5.86 -3.80 -15.58
N SER A 163 -5.10 -4.34 -16.53
CA SER A 163 -5.00 -3.70 -17.83
C SER A 163 -6.37 -3.78 -18.52
N GLU A 164 -6.76 -2.77 -19.31
CA GLU A 164 -8.03 -2.81 -20.07
C GLU A 164 -8.16 -4.08 -20.96
N ASN A 165 -7.03 -4.76 -21.24
CA ASN A 165 -6.97 -6.01 -21.98
C ASN A 165 -7.40 -7.25 -21.16
N ASP A 166 -7.28 -7.24 -19.83
CA ASP A 166 -7.69 -8.37 -18.98
C ASP A 166 -9.22 -8.48 -18.86
N LEU A 167 -9.94 -7.38 -19.11
CA LEU A 167 -11.42 -7.34 -19.12
C LEU A 167 -12.02 -7.90 -20.43
N GLN A 168 -11.26 -7.94 -21.54
CA GLN A 168 -11.75 -8.48 -22.82
C GLN A 168 -11.65 -10.01 -22.94
N MET A 169 -10.84 -10.68 -22.10
CA MET A 169 -10.63 -12.13 -22.19
C MET A 169 -11.69 -12.97 -21.46
N ASN A 170 -12.67 -12.32 -20.79
CA ASN A 170 -13.76 -12.99 -20.06
C ASN A 170 -15.16 -12.69 -20.65
N GLY A 171 -15.24 -12.21 -21.90
CA GLY A 171 -16.51 -12.15 -22.61
C GLY A 171 -17.06 -13.57 -22.86
N PRO A 172 -18.38 -13.80 -22.71
CA PRO A 172 -18.94 -15.15 -22.84
C PRO A 172 -18.72 -15.66 -24.26
N GLU A 173 -18.14 -16.86 -24.40
CA GLU A 173 -18.27 -17.65 -25.63
C GLU A 173 -19.77 -17.89 -25.87
N ILE A 174 -20.25 -17.45 -27.03
CA ILE A 174 -21.63 -17.54 -27.50
C ILE A 174 -21.99 -18.97 -27.87
#